data_AF-A0A7S1UZW2-F1
#
_entry.id   AF-A0A7S1UZW2-F1
#
_cell.length_a   1.000
_cell.length_b   1.000
_cell.length_c   1.000
_cell.angle_alpha   90.00
_cell.angle_beta   90.00
_cell.angle_gamma   90.00
#
_symmetry.space_group_name_H-M   'P 1'
#
loop_
_entity.id
_entity.type
_entity.pdbx_description
1 polymer ?
#
loop_
_entity_poly.entity_id
_entity_poly.type
_entity_poly.pdbx_seq_one_letter_code
_entity_poly.pdbx_strand_id
1 'polypeptide(L)'
;RLLEYYSGILFLTTNRVQSLDPAFQSRVTCALKYEALSAESREEIWINMMKRMELNLDGMDTKELASYNINGRQIKNTLQLAMALSKHENVELTSAHLKATVQIATASLRDADAQGFDDSGCE
;
A
#
# COMPACT_ATOMS: atom_id res chain seq x y z
N ARG A 1 -15.90 -19.36 -20.78
CA ARG A 1 -16.11 -19.07 -22.22
C ARG A 1 -15.89 -17.60 -22.60
N LEU A 2 -16.22 -16.60 -21.78
CA LEU A 2 -15.98 -15.17 -22.12
C LEU A 2 -14.52 -14.80 -22.44
N LEU A 3 -13.55 -15.40 -21.73
CA LEU A 3 -12.12 -15.19 -21.95
C LEU A 3 -11.56 -15.83 -23.22
N GLU A 4 -12.21 -16.87 -23.75
CA GLU A 4 -11.72 -17.61 -24.92
C GLU A 4 -11.98 -16.88 -26.24
N TYR A 5 -12.93 -15.95 -26.25
CA TYR A 5 -13.32 -15.17 -27.43
C TYR A 5 -12.91 -13.70 -27.36
N TYR A 6 -12.12 -13.31 -26.35
CA TYR A 6 -11.66 -11.94 -26.24
C TYR A 6 -10.53 -11.66 -27.25
N SER A 7 -10.82 -10.84 -28.26
CA SER A 7 -9.85 -10.44 -29.28
C SER A 7 -9.08 -9.18 -28.87
N GLY A 8 -8.28 -9.27 -27.80
CA GLY A 8 -7.47 -8.16 -27.30
C GLY A 8 -6.49 -8.55 -26.19
N ILE A 9 -5.78 -7.56 -25.63
CA ILE A 9 -4.91 -7.74 -24.46
C ILE A 9 -5.75 -7.53 -23.20
N LEU A 10 -5.79 -8.55 -22.34
CA LEU A 10 -6.51 -8.48 -21.07
C LEU A 10 -5.52 -8.36 -19.91
N PHE A 11 -5.68 -7.32 -19.09
CA PHE A 11 -4.97 -7.18 -17.82
C PHE A 11 -5.86 -7.67 -16.68
N LEU A 12 -5.35 -8.63 -15.91
CA LEU A 12 -6.01 -9.17 -14.72
C LEU A 12 -5.14 -8.87 -13.49
N THR A 13 -5.80 -8.57 -12.37
CA THR A 13 -5.13 -8.41 -11.07
C THR A 13 -5.82 -9.32 -10.06
N THR A 14 -5.05 -9.96 -9.18
CA THR A 14 -5.58 -10.83 -8.12
C THR A 14 -4.74 -10.67 -6.86
N ASN A 15 -5.42 -10.54 -5.72
CA ASN A 15 -4.77 -10.62 -4.40
C ASN A 15 -4.72 -12.07 -3.89
N ARG A 16 -5.33 -13.02 -4.61
CA ARG A 16 -5.46 -14.43 -4.22
C ARG A 16 -5.09 -15.33 -5.40
N VAL A 17 -3.80 -15.34 -5.76
CA VAL A 17 -3.31 -16.18 -6.88
C VAL A 17 -3.45 -17.67 -6.58
N GLN A 18 -3.43 -18.07 -5.31
CA GLN A 18 -3.54 -19.47 -4.89
C GLN A 18 -4.96 -20.03 -5.05
N SER A 19 -5.99 -19.18 -5.03
CA SER A 19 -7.39 -19.60 -5.22
C SER A 19 -7.82 -19.56 -6.68
N LEU A 20 -6.90 -19.26 -7.61
CA LEU A 20 -7.19 -19.28 -9.05
C LEU A 20 -7.16 -20.72 -9.56
N ASP A 21 -8.17 -21.06 -10.36
CA ASP A 21 -8.26 -22.35 -11.05
C ASP A 21 -6.98 -22.60 -11.88
N PRO A 22 -6.30 -23.74 -11.73
CA PRO A 22 -5.16 -24.12 -12.57
C PRO A 22 -5.44 -24.04 -14.09
N ALA A 23 -6.68 -24.31 -14.52
CA ALA A 23 -7.09 -24.18 -15.93
C ALA A 23 -7.13 -22.73 -16.42
N PHE A 24 -7.15 -21.75 -15.52
CA PHE A 24 -6.99 -20.34 -15.87
C PHE A 24 -5.53 -20.00 -16.16
N GLN A 25 -4.58 -20.59 -15.42
CA GLN A 25 -3.15 -20.32 -15.59
C GLN A 25 -2.65 -20.73 -16.98
N SER A 26 -3.19 -21.80 -17.57
CA SER A 26 -2.83 -22.24 -18.93
C SER A 26 -3.19 -21.23 -20.02
N ARG A 27 -4.07 -20.27 -19.72
CA ARG A 27 -4.49 -19.18 -20.62
C ARG A 27 -3.78 -17.86 -20.35
N VAL A 28 -2.83 -17.81 -19.40
CA VAL A 28 -2.06 -16.61 -19.06
C VAL A 28 -0.70 -16.65 -19.75
N THR A 29 -0.47 -15.71 -20.67
CA THR A 29 0.80 -15.61 -21.42
C THR A 29 1.94 -15.06 -20.58
N CYS A 30 1.64 -14.15 -19.64
CA CYS A 30 2.63 -13.53 -18.77
C CYS A 30 2.04 -13.28 -17.38
N ALA A 31 2.78 -13.63 -16.33
CA ALA A 31 2.42 -13.37 -14.94
C ALA A 31 3.47 -12.47 -14.30
N LEU A 32 3.05 -11.28 -13.86
CA LEU A 32 3.90 -10.35 -13.11
C LEU A 32 3.62 -10.51 -11.62
N LYS A 33 4.62 -10.97 -10.87
CA LYS A 33 4.56 -11.00 -9.42
C LYS A 33 5.11 -9.69 -8.88
N TYR A 34 4.29 -8.96 -8.13
CA TYR A 34 4.75 -7.79 -7.38
C TYR A 34 5.32 -8.25 -6.05
N GLU A 35 6.64 -8.10 -5.87
CA GLU A 35 7.31 -8.39 -4.61
C GLU A 35 7.03 -7.31 -3.56
N ALA A 36 7.33 -7.63 -2.30
CA ALA A 36 7.28 -6.64 -1.23
C ALA A 36 8.25 -5.49 -1.52
N LEU A 37 7.86 -4.27 -1.13
CA LEU A 37 8.67 -3.08 -1.36
C LEU A 37 9.96 -3.13 -0.53
N SER A 38 11.11 -2.90 -1.17
CA SER A 38 12.36 -2.65 -0.46
C SER A 38 12.32 -1.30 0.26
N ALA A 39 13.24 -1.06 1.19
CA ALA A 39 13.36 0.25 1.84
C ALA A 39 13.62 1.36 0.80
N GLU A 40 14.49 1.11 -0.18
CA GLU A 40 14.78 2.05 -1.27
C GLU A 40 13.52 2.37 -2.10
N SER A 41 12.76 1.34 -2.50
CA SER A 41 11.51 1.56 -3.23
C SER A 41 10.46 2.29 -2.39
N ARG A 42 10.40 2.05 -1.07
CA ARG A 42 9.52 2.82 -0.18
C ARG A 42 9.94 4.28 -0.09
N GLU A 43 11.23 4.57 -0.01
CA GLU A 43 11.76 5.94 -0.02
C GLU A 43 11.35 6.67 -1.30
N GLU A 44 11.52 6.03 -2.46
CA GLU A 44 11.06 6.60 -3.74
C GLU A 44 9.56 6.85 -3.77
N ILE A 45 8.75 5.91 -3.24
CA ILE A 45 7.29 6.07 -3.17
C ILE A 45 6.92 7.25 -2.28
N TRP A 46 7.56 7.39 -1.12
CA TRP A 46 7.37 8.53 -0.23
C TRP A 46 7.66 9.85 -0.93
N ILE A 47 8.85 9.97 -1.56
CA ILE A 47 9.26 11.17 -2.29
C ILE A 47 8.26 11.48 -3.43
N ASN A 48 7.89 10.46 -4.22
CA ASN A 48 6.99 10.63 -5.34
C ASN A 48 5.57 11.05 -4.90
N MET A 49 5.07 10.50 -3.80
CA MET A 49 3.76 10.89 -3.27
C MET A 49 3.78 12.31 -2.71
N MET A 50 4.81 12.68 -1.97
CA MET A 50 4.95 14.03 -1.42
C MET A 50 5.08 15.08 -2.53
N LYS A 51 5.90 14.81 -3.56
CA LYS A 51 6.00 15.67 -4.76
C LYS A 51 4.65 15.83 -5.47
N ARG A 52 3.90 14.74 -5.63
CA ARG A 52 2.56 14.79 -6.25
C ARG A 52 1.53 15.55 -5.44
N MET A 53 1.74 15.69 -4.14
CA MET A 53 0.90 16.47 -3.23
C MET A 53 1.45 17.88 -2.98
N GLU A 54 2.50 18.28 -3.70
CA GLU A 54 3.16 19.60 -3.58
C GLU A 54 3.61 19.92 -2.15
N LEU A 55 3.99 18.88 -1.39
CA LEU A 55 4.46 19.02 -0.03
C LEU A 55 5.93 19.43 -0.01
N ASN A 56 6.29 20.31 0.93
CA ASN A 56 7.68 20.67 1.15
C ASN A 56 8.43 19.47 1.76
N LEU A 57 9.51 19.06 1.10
CA LEU A 57 10.37 17.96 1.57
C LEU A 57 11.43 18.44 2.58
N ASP A 58 11.66 19.74 2.68
CA ASP A 58 12.66 20.30 3.59
C ASP A 58 12.31 19.97 5.04
N GLY A 59 13.23 19.25 5.71
CA GLY A 59 13.05 18.79 7.08
C GLY A 59 12.29 17.46 7.24
N MET A 60 11.90 16.80 6.14
CA MET A 60 11.33 15.45 6.19
C MET A 60 12.42 14.39 5.99
N ASP A 61 12.61 13.53 7.00
CA ASP A 61 13.53 12.38 6.90
C ASP A 61 12.86 11.23 6.14
N THR A 62 13.04 11.23 4.81
CA THR A 62 12.50 10.20 3.91
C THR A 62 13.06 8.81 4.20
N LYS A 63 14.31 8.73 4.68
CA LYS A 63 14.97 7.46 5.00
C LYS A 63 14.38 6.83 6.25
N GLU A 64 14.11 7.64 7.28
CA GLU A 64 13.41 7.18 8.47
C GLU A 64 12.00 6.68 8.11
N LEU A 65 11.25 7.43 7.29
CA LEU A 65 9.91 7.02 6.84
C LEU A 65 9.92 5.73 6.00
N ALA A 66 10.99 5.48 5.25
CA ALA A 66 11.17 4.27 4.44
C ALA A 66 11.54 3.02 5.27
N SER A 67 12.04 3.21 6.50
CA SER A 67 12.37 2.12 7.41
C SER A 67 11.14 1.32 7.86
N TYR A 68 9.97 1.97 7.89
CA TYR A 68 8.70 1.33 8.24
C TYR A 68 8.25 0.37 7.13
N ASN A 69 7.93 -0.87 7.51
CA ASN A 69 7.50 -1.92 6.58
C ASN A 69 6.01 -1.77 6.19
N ILE A 70 5.72 -0.72 5.43
CA ILE A 70 4.37 -0.38 4.96
C ILE A 70 4.28 -0.43 3.43
N ASN A 71 3.13 -0.80 2.90
CA ASN A 71 2.85 -0.82 1.47
C ASN A 71 2.45 0.56 0.92
N GLY A 72 2.40 0.70 -0.41
CA GLY A 72 2.07 1.98 -1.05
C GLY A 72 0.68 2.54 -0.67
N ARG A 73 -0.31 1.69 -0.38
CA ARG A 73 -1.64 2.15 0.07
C ARG A 73 -1.53 2.79 1.46
N GLN A 74 -0.77 2.17 2.34
CA GLN A 74 -0.55 2.69 3.69
C GLN A 74 0.22 4.01 3.65
N ILE A 75 1.29 4.11 2.87
CA ILE A 75 2.03 5.37 2.68
C ILE A 75 1.09 6.51 2.30
N LYS A 76 0.21 6.27 1.30
CA LYS A 76 -0.79 7.26 0.87
C LYS A 76 -1.75 7.64 2.01
N ASN A 77 -2.31 6.66 2.71
CA ASN A 77 -3.26 6.91 3.78
C ASN A 77 -2.62 7.69 4.94
N THR A 78 -1.38 7.35 5.28
CA THR A 78 -0.59 8.02 6.30
C THR A 78 -0.35 9.49 5.95
N LEU A 79 0.02 9.79 4.69
CA LEU A 79 0.15 11.17 4.19
C LEU A 79 -1.17 11.94 4.30
N GLN A 80 -2.26 11.33 3.84
CA GLN A 80 -3.58 11.96 3.87
C GLN A 80 -4.03 12.27 5.31
N LEU A 81 -3.80 11.34 6.24
CA LEU A 81 -4.11 11.54 7.64
C LEU A 81 -3.24 12.63 8.27
N ALA A 82 -1.94 12.65 7.95
CA ALA A 82 -1.02 13.66 8.50
C ALA A 82 -1.40 15.07 8.02
N MET A 83 -1.78 15.21 6.75
CA MET A 83 -2.32 16.47 6.21
C MET A 83 -3.64 16.88 6.86
N ALA A 84 -4.53 15.91 7.15
CA ALA A 84 -5.79 16.19 7.82
C ALA A 84 -5.55 16.69 9.26
N LEU A 85 -4.59 16.10 9.98
CA LEU A 85 -4.19 16.53 11.32
C LEU A 85 -3.56 17.93 11.31
N SER A 86 -2.59 18.18 10.42
CA SER A 86 -1.94 19.50 10.35
C SER A 86 -2.93 20.61 10.01
N LYS A 87 -3.89 20.33 9.11
CA LYS A 87 -4.97 21.26 8.77
C LYS A 87 -5.92 21.50 9.94
N HIS A 88 -6.21 20.48 10.74
CA HIS A 88 -7.04 20.62 11.94
C HIS A 88 -6.35 21.48 13.02
N GLU A 89 -5.03 21.32 13.18
CA GLU A 89 -4.22 22.10 14.12
C GLU A 89 -3.81 23.48 13.59
N ASN A 90 -4.15 23.79 12.33
CA ASN A 90 -3.77 25.01 11.62
C ASN A 90 -2.25 25.27 11.60
N VAL A 91 -1.48 24.19 11.46
CA VAL A 91 -0.02 24.20 11.36
C VAL A 91 0.42 23.57 10.04
N GLU A 92 1.63 23.90 9.60
CA GLU A 92 2.23 23.22 8.44
C GLU A 92 2.52 21.75 8.75
N LEU A 93 2.56 20.93 7.70
CA LEU A 93 2.83 19.50 7.84
C LEU A 93 4.27 19.29 8.33
N THR A 94 4.41 18.86 9.58
CA THR A 94 5.71 18.54 10.18
C THR A 94 5.99 17.04 10.19
N SER A 95 7.26 16.67 10.34
CA SER A 95 7.69 15.28 10.50
C SER A 95 7.04 14.58 11.70
N ALA A 96 6.65 15.32 12.75
CA ALA A 96 5.94 14.78 13.91
C ALA A 96 4.56 14.22 13.53
N HIS A 97 3.80 14.93 12.68
CA HIS A 97 2.50 14.45 12.20
C HIS A 97 2.65 13.14 11.42
N LEU A 98 3.66 13.05 10.55
CA LEU A 98 3.93 11.83 9.78
C LEU A 98 4.32 10.66 10.67
N LYS A 99 5.20 10.87 11.66
CA LYS A 99 5.58 9.80 12.61
C LYS A 99 4.38 9.30 13.40
N ALA A 100 3.54 10.22 13.91
CA ALA A 100 2.33 9.85 14.65
C ALA A 100 1.37 9.03 13.77
N THR A 101 1.14 9.42 12.52
CA THR A 101 0.22 8.68 11.64
C THR A 101 0.81 7.36 11.16
N VAL A 102 2.12 7.25 10.97
CA VAL A 102 2.79 5.97 10.68
C VAL A 102 2.61 5.00 11.86
N GLN A 103 2.78 5.48 13.10
CA GLN A 103 2.59 4.66 14.29
C GLN A 103 1.14 4.16 14.41
N ILE A 104 0.16 5.03 14.15
CA ILE A 104 -1.26 4.63 14.13
C ILE A 104 -1.51 3.62 13.02
N ALA A 105 -1.03 3.89 11.80
CA ALA A 105 -1.22 3.00 10.64
C ALA A 105 -0.57 1.61 10.84
N THR A 106 0.55 1.54 11.56
CA THR A 106 1.23 0.28 11.90
C THR A 106 0.60 -0.43 13.10
N ALA A 107 0.07 0.29 14.08
CA ALA A 107 -0.65 -0.28 15.21
C ALA A 107 -1.95 -0.99 14.78
N SER A 108 -2.74 -0.35 13.92
CA SER A 108 -3.99 -0.95 13.40
C SER A 108 -3.78 -2.28 12.66
N LEU A 109 -2.56 -2.55 12.16
CA LEU A 109 -2.22 -3.83 11.54
C LEU A 109 -1.96 -4.91 12.57
N ARG A 110 -1.30 -4.58 13.69
CA ARG A 110 -1.08 -5.54 14.77
C ARG A 110 -2.43 -6.01 15.34
N ASP A 111 -3.39 -5.10 15.45
CA ASP A 111 -4.72 -5.43 15.94
C ASP A 111 -5.53 -6.24 14.90
N ALA A 112 -5.38 -5.95 13.61
CA ALA A 112 -6.02 -6.72 12.54
C ALA A 112 -5.42 -8.12 12.33
N ASP A 113 -4.10 -8.28 12.48
CA ASP A 113 -3.41 -9.58 12.41
C ASP A 113 -3.64 -10.39 13.71
N ALA A 114 -3.84 -9.73 14.86
CA ALA A 114 -4.19 -10.38 16.13
C ALA A 114 -5.65 -10.86 16.18
N GLN A 115 -6.56 -10.20 15.45
CA GLN A 115 -7.88 -10.72 15.15
C GLN A 115 -7.77 -11.71 13.98
N GLY A 116 -7.19 -12.88 14.26
CA GLY A 116 -7.22 -13.99 13.31
C GLY A 116 -8.63 -14.20 12.78
N PHE A 117 -8.84 -13.86 11.51
CA PHE A 117 -10.03 -14.29 10.76
C PHE A 117 -9.92 -15.81 10.63
N ASP A 118 -10.44 -16.49 11.65
CA ASP A 118 -10.71 -17.91 11.63
C ASP A 118 -11.81 -18.16 10.59
N ASP A 119 -11.40 -18.59 9.40
CA ASP A 119 -12.29 -19.06 8.33
C ASP A 119 -12.62 -20.57 8.52
N SER A 120 -12.69 -21.02 9.77
CA SER A 120 -13.20 -22.35 10.14
C SER A 120 -14.66 -22.23 10.58
N GLY A 121 -15.56 -21.93 9.65
CA GLY A 121 -16.97 -21.86 10.02
C GLY A 121 -17.92 -21.42 8.92
N CYS A 122 -18.05 -22.21 7.86
CA CYS A 122 -19.31 -22.41 7.14
C CYS A 122 -19.22 -23.75 6.40
N GLU A 123 -19.94 -24.75 6.94
CA GLU A 123 -20.34 -25.97 6.21
C GLU A 123 -21.13 -25.65 4.93
#